data_AF-A0A0P7YT18-F1
#
_entry.id   AF-A0A0P7YT18-F1
#
_cell.length_a   1.000
_cell.length_b   1.000
_cell.length_c   1.000
_cell.angle_alpha   90.00
_cell.angle_beta   90.00
_cell.angle_gamma   90.00
#
_symmetry.space_group_name_H-M   'P 1'
#
loop_
_entity.id
_entity.type
_entity.pdbx_description
1 polymer ?
#
loop_
_entity_poly.entity_id
_entity_poly.type
_entity_poly.pdbx_seq_one_letter_code
_entity_poly.pdbx_strand_id
1 'polypeptide(L)'
;MRINPAVAFTLILLTLMFGAGVVSASWGYALGRQALTGVRQPETRPSNATTANRTGEKTHELVLLDEDKVIQDVEARISSGN
;
A
#
# COMPACT_ATOMS: atom_id res chain seq x y z
N MET A 1 16.33 -46.69 -31.98
CA MET A 1 15.10 -47.34 -31.46
C MET A 1 13.89 -46.56 -31.96
N ARG A 2 12.93 -47.22 -32.63
CA ARG A 2 11.65 -46.58 -32.99
C ARG A 2 10.85 -46.37 -31.71
N ILE A 3 10.64 -45.12 -31.32
CA ILE A 3 9.77 -44.80 -30.17
C ILE A 3 8.33 -45.12 -30.58
N ASN A 4 7.63 -45.87 -29.74
CA ASN A 4 6.22 -46.14 -29.95
C ASN A 4 5.43 -44.83 -29.77
N PRO A 5 4.63 -44.39 -30.75
CA PRO A 5 3.85 -43.15 -30.65
C PRO A 5 2.93 -43.13 -29.42
N ALA A 6 2.40 -44.28 -28.98
CA ALA A 6 1.60 -44.37 -27.76
C ALA A 6 2.40 -43.95 -26.51
N VAL A 7 3.67 -44.37 -26.43
CA VAL A 7 4.57 -44.01 -25.31
C VAL A 7 4.93 -42.52 -25.36
N ALA A 8 5.09 -41.94 -26.56
CA ALA A 8 5.31 -40.51 -26.69
C ALA A 8 4.09 -39.71 -26.19
N PHE A 9 2.88 -40.11 -26.58
CA PHE A 9 1.66 -39.43 -26.15
C PHE A 9 1.42 -39.53 -24.65
N THR A 10 1.68 -40.68 -24.02
CA THR A 10 1.50 -40.82 -22.56
C THR A 10 2.49 -39.96 -21.77
N LEU A 11 3.74 -39.86 -22.22
CA LEU A 11 4.73 -38.97 -21.59
C LEU A 11 4.33 -37.50 -21.73
N ILE A 12 3.85 -37.09 -22.91
CA ILE A 12 3.35 -35.73 -23.12
C ILE A 12 2.18 -35.46 -22.18
N LEU A 13 1.18 -36.35 -22.13
CA LEU A 13 0.02 -36.21 -21.25
C LEU A 13 0.43 -36.11 -19.78
N LEU A 14 1.35 -36.98 -19.34
CA LEU A 14 1.84 -36.97 -17.97
C LEU A 14 2.51 -35.63 -17.62
N THR A 15 3.39 -35.13 -18.48
CA THR A 15 4.05 -33.83 -18.27
C THR A 15 3.05 -32.68 -18.24
N LEU A 16 2.01 -32.73 -19.08
CA LEU A 16 0.97 -31.71 -19.12
C LEU A 16 0.13 -31.70 -17.83
N MET A 17 -0.20 -32.88 -17.30
CA MET A 17 -0.96 -32.99 -16.04
C MET A 17 -0.17 -32.44 -14.85
N PHE A 18 1.13 -32.73 -14.78
CA PHE A 18 2.00 -32.14 -13.76
C PHE A 18 2.10 -30.62 -13.91
N GLY A 19 2.31 -30.13 -15.14
CA GLY A 19 2.37 -28.69 -15.41
C GLY A 19 1.08 -27.96 -15.02
N ALA A 20 -0.07 -28.49 -15.42
CA ALA A 20 -1.38 -27.93 -15.09
C ALA A 20 -1.62 -27.90 -13.57
N GLY A 21 -1.20 -28.94 -12.85
CA GLY A 21 -1.30 -29.00 -11.39
C GLY A 21 -0.47 -27.89 -10.70
N VAL A 22 0.77 -27.69 -11.12
CA VAL A 22 1.66 -26.65 -10.56
C VAL A 22 1.11 -25.25 -10.83
N VAL A 23 0.70 -24.96 -12.07
CA VAL A 23 0.14 -23.66 -12.43
C VAL A 23 -1.13 -23.38 -11.62
N SER A 24 -2.04 -24.37 -11.53
CA SER A 24 -3.29 -24.22 -10.78
C SER A 24 -3.05 -24.02 -9.29
N ALA A 25 -2.11 -24.75 -8.69
CA ALA A 25 -1.74 -24.58 -7.29
C ALA A 25 -1.12 -23.21 -7.02
N SER A 26 -0.26 -22.71 -7.92
CA SER A 26 0.38 -21.41 -7.78
C SER A 26 -0.63 -20.26 -7.82
N TRP A 27 -1.59 -20.33 -8.75
CA TRP A 27 -2.65 -19.34 -8.87
C TRP A 27 -3.65 -19.42 -7.71
N GLY A 28 -4.03 -20.63 -7.30
CA GLY A 28 -4.90 -20.86 -6.15
C GLY A 28 -4.27 -20.37 -4.84
N TYR A 29 -2.96 -20.56 -4.66
CA TYR A 29 -2.22 -20.04 -3.51
C TYR A 29 -2.16 -18.50 -3.51
N ALA A 30 -1.91 -17.88 -4.66
CA ALA A 30 -1.89 -16.42 -4.78
C ALA A 30 -3.26 -15.82 -4.42
N LEU A 31 -4.34 -16.37 -4.99
CA LEU A 31 -5.71 -15.97 -4.67
C LEU A 31 -6.06 -16.21 -3.19
N GLY A 32 -5.69 -17.37 -2.63
CA GLY A 32 -5.89 -17.68 -1.22
C GLY A 32 -5.13 -16.74 -0.29
N ARG A 33 -3.89 -16.39 -0.63
CA ARG A 33 -3.09 -15.40 0.11
C ARG A 33 -3.75 -14.01 0.06
N GLN A 34 -4.24 -13.61 -1.12
CA GLN A 34 -4.93 -12.33 -1.30
C GLN A 34 -6.22 -12.25 -0.46
N ALA A 35 -7.00 -13.33 -0.43
CA ALA A 35 -8.21 -13.42 0.39
C ALA A 35 -7.90 -13.26 1.90
N LEU A 36 -6.81 -13.85 2.38
CA LEU A 36 -6.36 -13.69 3.78
C LEU A 36 -5.79 -12.30 4.07
N THR A 37 -5.22 -11.61 3.09
CA THR A 37 -4.74 -10.23 3.27
C THR A 37 -5.87 -9.20 3.32
N GLY A 38 -7.04 -9.48 2.75
CA GLY A 38 -8.23 -8.63 2.92
C GLY A 38 -8.76 -8.58 4.36
N VAL A 39 -8.35 -9.53 5.21
CA VAL A 39 -8.72 -9.60 6.64
C VAL A 39 -7.56 -9.16 7.56
N ARG A 40 -6.36 -8.87 7.02
CA ARG A 40 -5.35 -8.14 7.79
C ARG A 40 -5.77 -6.68 7.80
N GLN A 41 -6.24 -6.26 8.98
CA GLN A 41 -6.40 -4.86 9.30
C GLN A 41 -5.14 -4.10 8.85
N PRO A 42 -5.29 -2.93 8.20
CA PRO A 42 -4.15 -2.10 7.88
C PRO A 42 -3.39 -1.89 9.19
N GLU A 43 -2.10 -2.21 9.20
CA GLU A 43 -1.18 -1.77 10.25
C GLU A 43 -1.13 -0.24 10.15
N THR A 44 -2.15 0.42 10.70
CA THR A 44 -2.22 1.85 10.90
C THR A 44 -1.33 2.18 12.08
N ARG A 45 -0.03 1.90 11.96
CA ARG A 45 0.93 2.56 12.82
C ARG A 45 1.05 3.99 12.28
N PRO A 46 0.43 5.00 12.92
CA PRO A 46 0.36 6.35 12.35
C PRO A 46 1.73 7.02 12.30
N SER A 47 2.76 6.40 12.87
CA SER A 47 4.11 6.95 13.02
C SER A 47 4.92 6.98 11.72
N ASN A 48 4.64 6.09 10.76
CA ASN A 48 5.41 6.02 9.50
C ASN A 48 4.79 6.87 8.37
N ALA A 49 3.46 7.08 8.39
CA ALA A 49 2.79 7.96 7.43
C ALA A 49 3.18 9.43 7.64
N THR A 50 3.45 9.86 8.87
CA THR A 50 3.95 11.22 9.15
C THR A 50 5.36 11.44 8.60
N THR A 51 6.15 10.38 8.34
CA THR A 51 7.53 10.53 7.86
C THR A 51 7.62 10.54 6.33
N ALA A 52 6.74 9.80 5.65
CA ALA A 52 6.65 9.81 4.18
C ALA A 52 6.01 11.10 3.62
N ASN A 53 5.19 11.81 4.41
CA ASN A 53 4.57 13.08 3.99
C ASN A 53 5.48 14.31 4.19
N ARG A 54 6.66 14.16 4.83
CA ARG A 54 7.61 15.27 5.06
C ARG A 54 8.55 15.56 3.90
N THR A 55 8.45 14.83 2.78
CA THR A 55 9.30 15.06 1.59
C THR A 55 8.77 16.15 0.64
N GLY A 56 7.67 16.84 0.99
CA GLY A 56 7.08 17.84 0.09
C GLY A 56 6.37 19.03 0.73
N GLU A 57 6.16 19.06 2.04
CA GLU A 57 5.59 20.25 2.69
C GLU A 57 6.69 21.27 2.95
N LYS A 58 6.61 22.40 2.23
CA LYS A 58 7.36 23.61 2.52
C LYS A 58 7.24 23.87 4.01
N THR A 59 8.37 23.91 4.72
CA THR A 59 8.47 24.45 6.06
C THR A 59 7.82 25.83 6.03
N HIS A 60 6.54 25.92 6.41
CA HIS A 60 5.99 27.18 6.86
C HIS A 60 6.82 27.51 8.09
N GLU A 61 7.72 28.46 7.90
CA GLU A 61 8.49 29.12 8.94
C GLU A 61 7.59 29.27 10.17
N LEU A 62 7.97 28.63 11.28
CA LEU A 62 7.29 28.85 12.55
C LEU A 62 7.51 30.32 12.88
N VAL A 63 6.55 31.16 12.50
CA VAL A 63 6.49 32.54 12.96
C VAL A 63 6.09 32.42 14.43
N LEU A 64 7.04 32.69 15.33
CA LEU A 64 6.71 32.91 16.73
C LEU A 64 6.00 34.27 16.81
N LEU A 65 4.68 34.23 17.02
CA LEU A 65 3.90 35.43 17.28
C LEU A 65 4.11 35.84 18.74
N ASP A 66 4.37 37.13 18.93
CA ASP A 66 4.45 37.75 20.25
C ASP A 66 3.02 38.03 20.75
N GLU A 67 2.66 37.46 21.89
CA GLU A 67 1.29 37.50 22.44
C GLU A 67 0.82 38.93 22.65
N ASP A 68 1.71 39.81 23.11
CA ASP A 68 1.39 41.22 23.39
C ASP A 68 0.93 41.95 22.10
N LYS A 69 1.51 41.59 20.95
CA LYS A 69 1.11 42.15 19.67
C LYS A 69 -0.24 41.62 19.20
N VAL A 70 -0.54 40.36 19.47
CA VAL A 70 -1.84 39.76 19.12
C VAL A 70 -2.96 40.42 19.91
N ILE A 71 -2.76 40.66 21.20
CA ILE A 71 -3.74 41.33 22.05
C ILE A 71 -4.00 42.76 21.58
N GLN A 72 -2.94 43.51 21.24
CA GLN A 72 -3.07 44.87 20.71
C GLN A 72 -3.82 44.90 19.35
N ASP A 73 -3.54 43.94 18.46
CA ASP A 73 -4.20 43.82 17.16
C ASP A 73 -5.70 43.51 17.31
N VAL A 74 -6.04 42.64 18.27
CA VAL A 74 -7.44 42.29 18.58
C VAL A 74 -8.17 43.47 19.20
N GLU A 75 -7.56 44.19 20.14
CA GLU A 75 -8.14 45.39 20.74
C GLU A 75 -8.35 46.50 19.71
N ALA A 76 -7.39 46.71 18.81
CA ALA A 76 -7.52 47.66 17.70
C ALA A 76 -8.67 47.30 16.76
N ARG A 77 -8.88 46.00 16.45
CA ARG A 77 -10.01 45.53 15.63
C ARG A 77 -11.36 45.70 16.33
N ILE A 78 -11.42 45.45 17.65
CA ILE A 78 -12.63 45.66 18.44
C ILE A 78 -12.96 47.15 18.56
N SER A 79 -11.96 47.99 18.80
CA SER A 79 -12.15 49.44 18.92
C SER A 79 -12.40 50.13 17.58
N SER A 80 -11.88 49.60 16.47
CA SER A 80 -12.13 50.09 15.11
C SER A 80 -13.42 49.52 14.51
N GLY A 81 -14.10 48.60 15.21
CA GLY A 81 -15.39 48.04 14.85
C GLY A 81 -16.55 48.95 15.23
N ASN A 82 -16.59 50.13 14.62
CA ASN A 82 -17.77 50.99 14.43
C ASN A 82 -17.72 51.58 13.01
#